data_AF-B6K120-F1
#
_entry.id   AF-B6K120-F1
#
_cell.length_a   1.000
_cell.length_b   1.000
_cell.length_c   1.000
_cell.angle_alpha   90.00
_cell.angle_beta   90.00
_cell.angle_gamma   90.00
#
_symmetry.space_group_name_H-M   'P 1'
#
loop_
_entity.id
_entity.type
_entity.pdbx_description
1 polymer ?
#
loop_
_entity_poly.entity_id
_entity_poly.type
_entity_poly.pdbx_seq_one_letter_code
_entity_poly.pdbx_strand_id
1 'polypeptide(L)'
;MSNRRLSANVHIDLHPIRSEILLPFHDRQEEMAGLMACNESFFKAVEQAVGDSTYAELTDIWLHKNRNELSDAELLNTTRSTLLNDTVRTRPENLNSDDQIRFRLWRQFCSVVGYDDPTPLPVAQEDPMATAPTS
;
A
#
# COMPACT_ATOMS: atom_id res chain seq x y z
N MET A 1 -44.12 -11.71 -32.31
CA MET A 1 -42.68 -11.86 -32.02
C MET A 1 -42.18 -10.55 -31.46
N SER A 2 -42.00 -10.47 -30.15
CA SER A 2 -41.72 -9.21 -29.44
C SER A 2 -40.21 -9.00 -29.33
N ASN A 3 -39.68 -8.04 -30.09
CA ASN A 3 -38.31 -7.56 -29.96
C ASN A 3 -38.14 -6.82 -28.63
N ARG A 4 -37.50 -7.44 -27.63
CA ARG A 4 -36.91 -6.70 -26.50
C ARG A 4 -35.55 -6.16 -26.91
N ARG A 5 -35.49 -4.87 -27.21
CA ARG A 5 -34.23 -4.13 -27.25
C ARG A 5 -33.74 -3.93 -25.82
N LEU A 6 -32.69 -4.63 -25.43
CA LEU A 6 -31.88 -4.31 -24.25
C LEU A 6 -30.86 -3.26 -24.67
N SER A 7 -31.21 -1.99 -24.53
CA SER A 7 -30.26 -0.89 -24.60
C SER A 7 -30.47 -0.03 -23.36
N ALA A 8 -29.85 -0.46 -22.27
CA ALA A 8 -29.55 0.43 -21.17
C ALA A 8 -28.03 0.41 -21.03
N ASN A 9 -27.39 1.45 -21.54
CA ASN A 9 -26.04 1.81 -21.10
C ASN A 9 -26.16 2.09 -19.61
N VAL A 10 -25.93 1.05 -18.79
CA VAL A 10 -25.80 1.21 -17.35
C VAL A 10 -24.49 1.95 -17.15
N HIS A 11 -24.58 3.27 -17.03
CA HIS A 11 -23.47 4.08 -16.59
C HIS A 11 -23.31 3.80 -15.10
N ILE A 12 -22.31 3.01 -14.75
CA ILE A 12 -21.91 2.80 -13.36
C ILE A 12 -21.00 3.98 -13.04
N ASP A 13 -21.50 4.93 -12.25
CA ASP A 13 -20.68 5.98 -11.69
C ASP A 13 -19.68 5.35 -10.74
N LEU A 14 -18.42 5.26 -11.19
CA LEU A 14 -17.32 4.81 -10.35
C LEU A 14 -17.03 5.92 -9.35
N HIS A 15 -17.57 5.79 -8.14
CA HIS A 15 -17.21 6.68 -7.05
C HIS A 15 -15.75 6.39 -6.62
N PRO A 16 -14.93 7.44 -6.40
CA PRO A 16 -13.63 7.26 -5.77
C PRO A 16 -13.82 6.57 -4.42
N ILE A 17 -13.14 5.43 -4.24
CA ILE A 17 -13.08 4.75 -2.94
C ILE A 17 -12.42 5.74 -1.95
N ARG A 18 -13.03 5.89 -0.76
CA ARG A 18 -12.46 6.77 0.28
C ARG A 18 -11.04 6.29 0.61
N SER A 19 -10.10 7.23 0.68
CA SER A 19 -8.64 7.07 0.90
C SER A 19 -8.23 6.49 2.27
N GLU A 20 -9.06 5.66 2.88
CA GLU A 20 -8.83 5.08 4.22
C GLU A 20 -9.36 3.64 4.31
N ILE A 21 -9.85 3.07 3.21
CA ILE A 21 -10.45 1.74 3.19
C ILE A 21 -9.36 0.76 2.76
N LEU A 22 -8.77 0.04 3.72
CA LEU A 22 -8.14 -1.24 3.42
C LEU A 22 -9.20 -2.09 2.70
N LEU A 23 -8.87 -2.70 1.56
CA LEU A 23 -9.78 -3.65 0.92
C LEU A 23 -10.29 -4.61 1.99
N PRO A 24 -11.61 -4.72 2.21
CA PRO A 24 -12.14 -5.61 3.22
C PRO A 24 -11.95 -7.03 2.69
N PHE A 25 -10.78 -7.60 2.93
CA PHE A 25 -10.54 -9.01 2.66
C PHE A 25 -11.58 -9.79 3.46
N HIS A 26 -12.54 -10.44 2.82
CA HIS A 26 -13.50 -11.27 3.52
C HIS A 26 -12.81 -12.53 4.02
N ASP A 27 -11.96 -13.13 3.16
CA ASP A 27 -11.03 -14.19 3.49
C ASP A 27 -9.62 -13.74 3.10
N ARG A 28 -8.87 -13.25 4.09
CA ARG A 28 -7.53 -12.67 3.88
C ARG A 28 -6.56 -13.66 3.25
N GLN A 29 -6.61 -14.93 3.64
CA GLN A 29 -5.63 -15.90 3.19
C GLN A 29 -5.85 -16.25 1.72
N GLU A 30 -7.10 -16.51 1.34
CA GLU A 30 -7.47 -16.84 -0.03
C GLU A 30 -7.23 -15.64 -0.96
N GLU A 31 -7.66 -14.46 -0.55
CA GLU A 31 -7.51 -13.25 -1.36
C GLU A 31 -6.03 -12.84 -1.51
N MET A 32 -5.23 -12.95 -0.44
CA MET A 32 -3.79 -12.68 -0.52
C MET A 32 -3.06 -13.70 -1.40
N ALA A 33 -3.44 -14.98 -1.33
CA ALA A 33 -2.92 -15.99 -2.24
C ALA A 33 -3.24 -15.66 -3.71
N GLY A 34 -4.48 -15.21 -3.97
CA GLY A 34 -4.90 -14.72 -5.28
C GLY A 34 -4.11 -13.51 -5.75
N LEU A 35 -3.91 -12.52 -4.88
CA LEU A 35 -3.10 -11.34 -5.16
C LEU A 35 -1.64 -11.70 -5.48
N MET A 36 -1.05 -12.63 -4.73
CA MET A 36 0.31 -13.12 -4.99
C MET A 36 0.40 -13.82 -6.35
N ALA A 37 -0.55 -14.68 -6.68
CA ALA A 37 -0.58 -15.36 -7.97
C ALA A 37 -0.74 -14.38 -9.14
N CYS A 38 -1.58 -13.35 -9.00
CA CYS A 38 -1.78 -12.34 -10.04
C CYS A 38 -0.60 -11.36 -10.18
N ASN A 39 0.24 -11.21 -9.15
CA ASN A 39 1.33 -10.25 -9.10
C ASN A 39 2.70 -10.92 -8.88
N GLU A 40 2.91 -12.12 -9.44
CA GLU A 40 4.12 -12.94 -9.19
C GLU A 40 5.43 -12.18 -9.45
N SER A 41 5.50 -11.36 -10.49
CA SER A 41 6.68 -10.56 -10.81
C SER A 41 7.03 -9.53 -9.74
N PHE A 42 6.02 -8.93 -9.10
CA PHE A 42 6.19 -8.00 -7.99
C PHE A 42 6.70 -8.74 -6.74
N PHE A 43 6.10 -9.88 -6.41
CA PHE A 43 6.51 -10.66 -5.23
C PHE A 43 7.93 -11.25 -5.37
N LYS A 44 8.36 -11.60 -6.59
CA LYS A 44 9.78 -11.91 -6.87
C LYS A 44 10.71 -10.72 -6.67
N ALA A 45 10.28 -9.51 -7.02
CA ALA A 45 11.08 -8.31 -6.78
C ALA A 45 11.19 -8.00 -5.27
N VAL A 46 10.13 -8.29 -4.50
CA VAL A 46 10.16 -8.22 -3.03
C VAL A 46 11.15 -9.22 -2.46
N GLU A 47 11.09 -10.48 -2.88
CA GLU A 47 12.02 -11.55 -2.47
C GLU A 47 13.49 -11.14 -2.71
N GLN A 48 13.81 -10.60 -3.90
CA GLN A 48 15.14 -10.11 -4.22
C GLN A 48 15.60 -8.94 -3.34
N ALA A 49 14.68 -8.08 -2.89
CA ALA A 49 15.00 -6.89 -2.11
C ALA A 49 15.23 -7.16 -0.61
N VAL A 50 14.53 -8.15 -0.04
CA VAL A 50 14.58 -8.48 1.40
C VAL A 50 15.36 -9.77 1.70
N GLY A 51 15.58 -10.60 0.69
CA GLY A 51 16.24 -11.90 0.78
C GLY A 51 15.30 -13.03 1.22
N ASP A 52 15.65 -14.25 0.83
CA ASP A 52 14.81 -15.45 0.94
C ASP A 52 14.27 -15.71 2.35
N SER A 53 15.11 -15.57 3.39
CA SER A 53 14.70 -15.82 4.78
C SER A 53 13.59 -14.87 5.23
N THR A 54 13.78 -13.58 4.97
CA THR A 54 12.84 -12.52 5.34
C THR A 54 11.55 -12.62 4.51
N TYR A 55 11.69 -13.01 3.24
CA TYR A 55 10.56 -13.20 2.35
C TYR A 55 9.70 -14.41 2.76
N ALA A 56 10.32 -15.49 3.23
CA ALA A 56 9.60 -16.64 3.79
C ALA A 56 8.76 -16.26 5.02
N GLU A 57 9.32 -15.43 5.92
CA GLU A 57 8.59 -14.90 7.08
C GLU A 57 7.39 -14.03 6.66
N LEU A 58 7.58 -13.13 5.69
CA LEU A 58 6.49 -12.32 5.15
C LEU A 58 5.39 -13.18 4.52
N THR A 59 5.77 -14.21 3.78
CA THR A 59 4.83 -15.12 3.14
C THR A 59 4.01 -15.90 4.16
N ASP A 60 4.61 -16.36 5.25
CA ASP A 60 3.87 -16.99 6.37
C ASP A 60 2.85 -16.02 6.96
N ILE A 61 3.26 -14.76 7.18
CA ILE A 61 2.36 -13.73 7.71
C ILE A 61 1.19 -13.47 6.77
N TRP A 62 1.45 -13.35 5.47
CA TRP A 62 0.44 -13.04 4.46
C TRP A 62 -0.55 -14.18 4.21
N LEU A 63 -0.08 -15.43 4.23
CA LEU A 63 -0.88 -16.59 3.81
C LEU A 63 -1.44 -17.42 4.97
N HIS A 64 -0.84 -17.35 6.17
CA HIS A 64 -1.16 -18.29 7.24
C HIS A 64 -1.64 -17.64 8.53
N LYS A 65 -1.33 -16.37 8.78
CA LYS A 65 -1.89 -15.67 9.94
C LYS A 65 -3.34 -15.33 9.70
N ASN A 66 -4.17 -15.47 10.72
CA ASN A 66 -5.58 -15.04 10.71
C ASN A 66 -5.75 -13.64 11.32
N ARG A 67 -6.88 -12.98 11.03
CA ARG A 67 -7.23 -11.66 11.62
C ARG A 67 -7.30 -11.65 13.15
N ASN A 68 -7.60 -12.81 13.75
CA ASN A 68 -7.64 -12.97 15.20
C ASN A 68 -6.24 -13.00 15.83
N GLU A 69 -5.22 -13.34 15.05
CA GLU A 69 -3.83 -13.42 15.52
C GLU A 69 -3.04 -12.16 15.17
N LEU A 70 -3.33 -11.58 14.00
CA LEU A 70 -2.67 -10.38 13.50
C LEU A 70 -3.72 -9.52 12.81
N SER A 71 -3.99 -8.33 13.37
CA SER A 71 -4.90 -7.38 12.76
C SER A 71 -4.37 -6.88 11.42
N ASP A 72 -5.24 -6.32 10.58
CA ASP A 72 -4.82 -5.81 9.27
C ASP A 72 -3.85 -4.62 9.41
N ALA A 73 -4.01 -3.80 10.46
CA ALA A 73 -3.08 -2.73 10.78
C ALA A 73 -1.68 -3.26 11.16
N GLU A 74 -1.62 -4.33 11.96
CA GLU A 74 -0.36 -4.98 12.32
C GLU A 74 0.28 -5.68 11.13
N LEU A 75 -0.50 -6.30 10.24
CA LEU A 75 0.01 -6.89 9.01
C LEU A 75 0.66 -5.83 8.11
N LEU A 76 0.00 -4.69 7.92
CA LEU A 76 0.55 -3.57 7.16
C LEU A 76 1.81 -3.02 7.81
N ASN A 77 1.78 -2.76 9.13
CA ASN A 77 2.93 -2.25 9.86
C ASN A 77 4.13 -3.21 9.84
N THR A 78 3.87 -4.52 9.92
CA THR A 78 4.90 -5.55 9.85
C THR A 78 5.51 -5.57 8.45
N THR A 79 4.67 -5.65 7.42
CA THR A 79 5.13 -5.62 6.02
C THR A 79 5.92 -4.35 5.71
N ARG A 80 5.44 -3.20 6.18
CA ARG A 80 6.14 -1.92 6.05
C ARG A 80 7.49 -1.92 6.74
N SER A 81 7.57 -2.40 7.98
CA SER A 81 8.81 -2.40 8.76
C SER A 81 9.83 -3.40 8.23
N THR A 82 9.37 -4.48 7.61
CA THR A 82 10.26 -5.44 6.96
C THR A 82 10.79 -4.92 5.63
N LEU A 83 9.95 -4.22 4.85
CA LEU A 83 10.36 -3.62 3.58
C LEU A 83 11.22 -2.36 3.77
N LEU A 84 10.90 -1.52 4.76
CA LEU A 84 11.54 -0.24 5.00
C LEU A 84 12.43 -0.30 6.25
N ASN A 85 13.70 0.06 6.10
CA ASN A 85 14.56 0.29 7.27
C ASN A 85 14.10 1.54 8.03
N ASP A 86 14.42 1.65 9.33
CA ASP A 86 14.00 2.79 10.19
C ASP A 86 14.43 4.17 9.65
N THR A 87 15.54 4.23 8.89
CA THR A 87 16.01 5.43 8.19
C THR A 87 15.04 5.93 7.12
N VAL A 88 14.36 5.02 6.41
CA VAL A 88 13.43 5.36 5.32
C VAL A 88 12.11 5.91 5.85
N ARG A 89 11.74 5.55 7.09
CA ARG A 89 10.49 5.97 7.73
C ARG A 89 10.43 7.47 8.04
N THR A 90 11.59 8.11 8.22
CA THR A 90 11.66 9.48 8.78
C THR A 90 12.09 10.55 7.76
N ARG A 91 12.79 10.19 6.67
CA ARG A 91 13.22 11.16 5.65
C ARG A 91 13.37 10.52 4.26
N PRO A 92 12.36 10.61 3.38
CA PRO A 92 12.45 10.07 2.02
C PRO A 92 13.38 10.87 1.08
N GLU A 93 13.97 11.97 1.57
CA GLU A 93 14.64 12.99 0.78
C GLU A 93 16.11 12.65 0.46
N ASN A 94 16.72 11.71 1.19
CA ASN A 94 18.13 11.30 1.04
C ASN A 94 18.28 9.77 1.09
N LEU A 95 17.43 9.05 0.37
CA LEU A 95 17.47 7.60 0.31
C LEU A 95 18.58 7.12 -0.64
N ASN A 96 19.37 6.15 -0.20
CA ASN A 96 20.24 5.40 -1.10
C ASN A 96 19.40 4.65 -2.16
N SER A 97 20.04 4.15 -3.22
CA SER A 97 19.34 3.49 -4.33
C SER A 97 18.47 2.31 -3.86
N ASP A 98 18.95 1.55 -2.88
CA ASP A 98 18.25 0.36 -2.38
C ASP A 98 17.02 0.73 -1.54
N ASP A 99 17.12 1.77 -0.73
CA ASP A 99 16.02 2.33 0.06
C ASP A 99 14.93 2.93 -0.85
N GLN A 100 15.31 3.54 -2.00
CA GLN A 100 14.33 3.99 -2.99
C GLN A 100 13.57 2.83 -3.62
N ILE A 101 14.27 1.72 -3.93
CA ILE A 101 13.63 0.50 -4.46
C ILE A 101 12.65 -0.05 -3.43
N ARG A 102 13.08 -0.21 -2.18
CA ARG A 102 12.26 -0.68 -1.07
C ARG A 102 11.04 0.20 -0.82
N PHE A 103 11.20 1.52 -0.90
CA PHE A 103 10.08 2.47 -0.81
C PHE A 103 9.07 2.29 -1.95
N ARG A 104 9.53 2.09 -3.19
CA ARG A 104 8.65 1.81 -4.32
C ARG A 104 7.92 0.48 -4.15
N LEU A 105 8.60 -0.55 -3.66
CA LEU A 105 7.99 -1.85 -3.38
C LEU A 105 6.91 -1.75 -2.29
N TRP A 106 7.14 -0.96 -1.24
CA TRP A 106 6.11 -0.67 -0.23
C TRP A 106 4.89 0.01 -0.85
N ARG A 107 5.08 1.07 -1.65
CA ARG A 107 3.97 1.76 -2.33
C ARG A 107 3.20 0.84 -3.27
N GLN A 108 3.91 -0.04 -3.99
CA GLN A 108 3.28 -1.02 -4.85
C GLN A 108 2.52 -2.08 -4.05
N PHE A 109 3.07 -2.56 -2.93
CA PHE A 109 2.36 -3.44 -2.00
C PHE A 109 1.04 -2.82 -1.56
N CYS A 110 1.08 -1.55 -1.12
CA CYS A 110 -0.10 -0.78 -0.73
C CYS A 110 -1.15 -0.76 -1.85
N SER A 111 -0.73 -0.48 -3.09
CA SER A 111 -1.62 -0.51 -4.25
C SER A 111 -2.23 -1.89 -4.52
N VAL A 112 -1.48 -2.99 -4.31
CA VAL A 112 -1.95 -4.36 -4.52
C VAL A 112 -3.01 -4.74 -3.48
N VAL A 113 -2.80 -4.35 -2.23
CA VAL A 113 -3.73 -4.64 -1.13
C VAL A 113 -4.82 -3.57 -0.95
N GLY A 114 -4.84 -2.57 -1.83
CA GLY A 114 -5.78 -1.45 -1.79
C GLY A 114 -5.66 -0.60 -0.52
N TYR A 115 -4.47 -0.48 0.06
CA TYR A 115 -4.18 0.43 1.16
C TYR A 115 -3.74 1.79 0.60
N ASP A 116 -4.46 2.85 0.96
CA ASP A 116 -4.08 4.22 0.60
C ASP A 116 -3.21 4.77 1.75
N ASP A 117 -1.89 4.54 1.70
CA ASP A 117 -0.95 5.06 2.71
C ASP A 117 -1.03 6.60 2.67
N PRO A 118 -1.42 7.28 3.78
CA PRO A 118 -1.57 8.72 3.79
C PRO A 118 -0.23 9.33 3.41
N THR A 119 -0.20 9.91 2.20
CA THR A 119 0.99 10.60 1.71
C THR A 119 1.25 11.72 2.73
N PRO A 120 2.45 11.80 3.34
CA PRO A 120 2.74 12.91 4.23
C PRO A 120 2.51 14.19 3.44
N LEU A 121 1.48 14.95 3.84
CA LEU A 121 1.19 16.23 3.22
C LEU A 121 2.48 17.05 3.30
N PRO A 122 2.89 17.74 2.22
CA PRO A 122 4.01 18.66 2.30
C PRO A 122 3.71 19.61 3.46
N VAL A 123 4.60 19.62 4.45
CA VAL A 123 4.53 20.54 5.58
C VAL A 123 4.37 21.91 4.96
N ALA A 124 3.23 22.56 5.19
CA ALA A 124 3.00 23.90 4.72
C ALA A 124 4.21 24.72 5.16
N GLN A 125 4.99 25.23 4.19
CA GLN A 125 6.03 26.18 4.50
C GLN A 125 5.34 27.33 5.23
N GLU A 126 5.59 27.44 6.53
CA GLU A 126 5.22 28.64 7.28
C GLU A 126 6.00 29.79 6.63
N ASP A 127 5.30 30.59 5.83
CA ASP A 127 5.80 31.83 5.27
C ASP A 127 6.40 32.65 6.43
N PRO A 128 7.68 33.06 6.35
CA PRO A 128 8.28 33.88 7.39
C PRO A 128 7.59 35.25 7.38
N MET A 129 6.69 35.38 8.35
CA MET A 129 6.12 36.59 8.93
C MET A 129 6.75 37.89 8.40
N ALA A 130 5.97 38.61 7.60
CA ALA A 130 6.25 39.99 7.20
C ALA A 130 6.48 40.84 8.45
N THR A 131 7.74 41.15 8.73
CA THR A 131 8.11 42.13 9.75
C THR A 131 8.10 43.51 9.08
N ALA A 132 6.99 44.22 9.23
CA ALA A 132 6.98 45.66 9.11
C ALA A 132 7.33 46.28 10.47
N PRO A 133 8.31 47.21 10.54
CA PRO A 133 8.31 48.22 11.57
C PRO A 133 7.94 49.56 10.95
N THR A 134 6.72 50.01 11.25
CA THR A 134 6.33 51.41 11.18
C THR A 134 6.96 52.13 12.36
N SER A 135 7.86 53.08 12.12
CA SER A 135 8.08 54.31 12.90
C SER A 135 8.97 55.25 12.11
#